data_AF-A0A1E4GPU3-F1
#
_entry.id   AF-A0A1E4GPU3-F1
#
_cell.length_a   1.000
_cell.length_b   1.000
_cell.length_c   1.000
_cell.angle_alpha   90.00
_cell.angle_beta   90.00
_cell.angle_gamma   90.00
#
_symmetry.space_group_name_H-M   'P 1'
#
loop_
_entity.id
_entity.type
_entity.pdbx_description
1 polymer ?
#
loop_
_entity_poly.entity_id
_entity_poly.type
_entity_poly.pdbx_seq_one_letter_code
_entity_poly.pdbx_strand_id
1 'polypeptide(L)'
;MHDMAQKTMDMQTKDRAELDKWVQAHAGEQGGQANPFAEMEATMSQKMMAATGANADQTWARKMIEHHQGSIDMSKRVLQDAKDPEIRRMAQKTIDMQTKEIAELQSKLGG
;
A
#
# COMPACT_ATOMS: atom_id res chain seq x y z
N MET A 1 -4.28 13.97 -13.66
CA MET A 1 -3.58 13.44 -12.46
C MET A 1 -4.23 13.90 -11.16
N HIS A 2 -4.63 15.17 -11.05
CA HIS A 2 -5.26 15.73 -9.85
C HIS A 2 -6.47 14.94 -9.32
N ASP A 3 -7.51 14.71 -10.13
CA ASP A 3 -8.73 14.03 -9.67
C ASP A 3 -8.50 12.58 -9.24
N MET A 4 -7.58 11.89 -9.93
CA MET A 4 -7.17 10.54 -9.56
C MET A 4 -6.46 10.54 -8.21
N ALA A 5 -5.53 11.48 -7.99
CA ALA A 5 -4.83 11.61 -6.71
C ALA A 5 -5.82 11.90 -5.57
N GLN A 6 -6.81 12.78 -5.77
CA GLN A 6 -7.84 13.05 -4.76
C GLN A 6 -8.68 11.81 -4.43
N LYS A 7 -9.14 11.09 -5.45
CA LYS A 7 -9.90 9.85 -5.27
C LYS A 7 -9.08 8.79 -4.51
N THR A 8 -7.81 8.63 -4.86
CA THR A 8 -6.89 7.72 -4.15
C THR A 8 -6.71 8.14 -2.69
N MET A 9 -6.53 9.43 -2.41
CA MET A 9 -6.45 9.93 -1.03
C MET A 9 -7.73 9.63 -0.24
N ASP A 10 -8.92 9.83 -0.82
CA ASP A 10 -10.19 9.58 -0.14
C ASP A 10 -10.39 8.09 0.17
N MET A 11 -10.01 7.21 -0.77
CA MET A 11 -10.08 5.76 -0.58
C MET A 11 -9.11 5.29 0.51
N GLN A 12 -7.85 5.72 0.45
CA GLN A 12 -6.84 5.37 1.45
C GLN A 12 -7.12 5.95 2.83
N THR A 13 -7.73 7.14 2.91
CA THR A 13 -8.13 7.73 4.20
C THR A 13 -9.16 6.85 4.90
N LYS A 14 -10.11 6.29 4.15
CA LYS A 14 -11.11 5.36 4.70
C LYS A 14 -10.48 4.04 5.12
N ASP A 15 -9.57 3.50 4.32
CA ASP A 15 -8.87 2.25 4.63
C ASP A 15 -7.99 2.39 5.87
N ARG A 16 -7.23 3.50 5.97
CA ARG A 16 -6.44 3.82 7.16
C ARG A 16 -7.30 3.95 8.40
N ALA A 17 -8.45 4.61 8.32
CA ALA A 17 -9.36 4.74 9.45
C ALA A 17 -9.92 3.39 9.93
N GLU A 18 -10.04 2.40 9.04
CA GLU A 18 -10.45 1.03 9.38
C GLU A 18 -9.30 0.29 10.08
N LEU A 19 -8.08 0.37 9.54
CA LEU A 19 -6.87 -0.18 10.16
C LEU A 19 -6.60 0.42 11.54
N ASP A 20 -6.72 1.75 11.69
CA ASP A 20 -6.51 2.45 12.96
C ASP A 20 -7.47 1.94 14.05
N LYS A 21 -8.72 1.66 13.69
CA LYS A 21 -9.71 1.07 14.63
C LYS A 21 -9.32 -0.34 15.05
N TRP A 22 -8.88 -1.17 14.10
CA TRP A 22 -8.43 -2.52 14.41
C TRP A 22 -7.20 -2.50 15.32
N VAL A 23 -6.22 -1.64 15.03
CA VAL A 23 -5.01 -1.46 15.87
C VAL A 23 -5.39 -1.01 17.27
N GLN A 24 -6.31 -0.06 17.43
CA GLN A 24 -6.78 0.39 18.74
C GLN A 24 -7.48 -0.73 19.52
N ALA A 25 -8.29 -1.56 18.85
CA ALA A 25 -8.96 -2.70 19.46
C ALA A 25 -7.99 -3.82 19.90
N HIS A 26 -6.83 -3.94 19.25
CA HIS A 26 -5.85 -5.01 19.47
C HIS A 26 -4.50 -4.52 20.03
N ALA A 27 -4.44 -3.28 20.55
CA ALA A 27 -3.20 -2.64 21.01
C ALA A 27 -2.47 -3.38 22.15
N GLY A 28 -3.16 -4.30 22.86
CA GLY A 28 -2.60 -5.12 23.93
C GLY A 28 -1.80 -6.35 23.45
N GLU A 29 -1.80 -6.67 22.16
CA GLU A 29 -1.14 -7.87 21.61
C GLU A 29 0.26 -7.60 21.01
N GLN A 30 0.77 -6.36 21.10
CA GLN A 30 2.08 -6.00 20.56
C GLN A 30 3.22 -6.54 21.43
N GLY A 31 3.58 -7.81 21.21
CA GLY A 31 4.85 -8.36 21.68
C GLY A 31 6.01 -7.73 20.91
N GLY A 32 7.11 -7.41 21.59
CA GLY A 32 8.32 -6.73 21.06
C GLY A 32 9.13 -7.55 20.05
N GLN A 33 8.49 -8.06 19.00
CA GLN A 33 9.14 -8.70 17.88
C GLN A 33 9.73 -7.66 16.92
N ALA A 34 10.88 -8.00 16.34
CA ALA A 34 11.47 -7.23 15.24
C ALA A 34 10.46 -7.07 14.10
N ASN A 35 10.48 -5.92 13.42
CA ASN A 35 9.57 -5.64 12.30
C ASN A 35 9.70 -6.75 11.23
N PRO A 36 8.68 -7.60 11.02
CA PRO A 36 8.76 -8.70 10.07
C PRO A 36 8.72 -8.22 8.61
N PHE A 37 8.48 -6.92 8.38
CA PHE A 37 8.40 -6.30 7.07
C PHE A 37 9.62 -5.43 6.72
N ALA A 38 10.63 -5.33 7.59
CA ALA A 38 11.75 -4.41 7.42
C ALA A 38 12.47 -4.53 6.04
N GLU A 39 12.67 -5.76 5.55
CA GLU A 39 13.28 -6.00 4.24
C GLU A 39 12.38 -5.56 3.08
N MET A 40 11.07 -5.78 3.20
CA MET A 40 10.08 -5.36 2.20
C MET A 40 9.99 -3.83 2.14
N GLU A 41 9.98 -3.17 3.30
CA GLU A 41 10.02 -1.71 3.41
C GLU A 41 11.29 -1.12 2.79
N ALA A 42 12.45 -1.73 3.06
CA ALA A 42 13.72 -1.31 2.48
C ALA A 42 13.71 -1.45 0.95
N THR A 43 13.19 -2.57 0.44
CA THR A 43 13.05 -2.82 -0.99
C THR A 43 12.12 -1.81 -1.65
N MET A 44 10.95 -1.54 -1.05
CA MET A 44 10.00 -0.54 -1.53
C MET A 44 10.64 0.84 -1.58
N SER A 45 11.33 1.26 -0.51
CA SER A 45 12.02 2.54 -0.43
C SER A 45 13.06 2.70 -1.55
N GLN A 46 13.90 1.67 -1.78
CA GLN A 46 14.89 1.68 -2.85
C GLN A 46 14.24 1.83 -4.25
N LYS A 47 13.18 1.05 -4.52
CA LYS A 47 12.47 1.12 -5.81
C LYS A 47 11.80 2.48 -6.02
N MET A 48 11.17 3.03 -4.98
CA MET A 48 10.60 4.38 -5.03
C MET A 48 11.67 5.44 -5.31
N MET A 49 12.85 5.35 -4.69
CA MET A 49 13.94 6.30 -4.94
C MET A 49 14.43 6.23 -6.38
N ALA A 50 14.52 5.04 -6.96
CA ALA A 50 14.92 4.82 -8.36
C ALA A 50 13.84 5.23 -9.38
N ALA A 51 12.56 5.20 -9.00
CA ALA A 51 11.45 5.54 -9.87
C ALA A 51 11.44 7.04 -10.23
N THR A 52 11.76 7.35 -11.49
CA THR A 52 11.78 8.71 -12.07
C THR A 52 11.06 8.74 -13.43
N GLY A 53 10.51 9.89 -13.79
CA GLY A 53 9.83 10.13 -15.08
C GLY A 53 10.26 11.45 -15.72
N ALA A 54 9.73 11.75 -16.90
CA ALA A 54 10.14 12.94 -17.67
C ALA A 54 9.72 14.27 -17.01
N ASN A 55 8.73 14.24 -16.13
CA ASN A 55 8.21 15.39 -15.40
C ASN A 55 7.72 14.97 -14.01
N ALA A 56 7.21 15.93 -13.24
CA ALA A 56 6.70 15.70 -11.88
C ALA A 56 5.54 14.68 -11.86
N ASP A 57 4.59 14.79 -12.78
CA ASP A 57 3.42 13.89 -12.87
C ASP A 57 3.83 12.44 -13.12
N GLN A 58 4.72 12.20 -14.08
CA GLN A 58 5.23 10.86 -14.37
C GLN A 58 6.10 10.31 -13.24
N THR A 59 6.91 11.17 -12.61
CA THR A 59 7.72 10.78 -11.45
C THR A 59 6.83 10.37 -10.28
N TRP A 60 5.79 11.15 -9.99
CA TRP A 60 4.80 10.83 -8.98
C TRP A 60 4.10 9.51 -9.27
N ALA A 61 3.60 9.31 -10.49
CA ALA A 61 2.89 8.09 -10.87
C ALA A 61 3.78 6.84 -10.70
N ARG A 62 5.04 6.91 -11.17
CA ARG A 62 5.99 5.79 -11.03
C ARG A 62 6.32 5.50 -9.58
N LYS A 63 6.51 6.52 -8.74
CA LYS A 63 6.74 6.35 -7.30
C LYS A 63 5.53 5.72 -6.60
N MET A 64 4.31 6.12 -6.98
CA MET A 64 3.08 5.54 -6.41
C MET A 64 2.87 4.09 -6.84
N ILE A 65 3.25 3.71 -8.07
CA ILE A 65 3.24 2.30 -8.49
C ILE A 65 4.15 1.47 -7.57
N GLU A 66 5.38 1.91 -7.31
CA GLU A 66 6.31 1.16 -6.44
C GLU A 66 5.85 1.13 -4.97
N HIS A 67 5.31 2.24 -4.47
CA HIS A 67 4.70 2.29 -3.14
C HIS A 67 3.54 1.30 -3.00
N HIS A 68 2.68 1.23 -4.03
CA HIS A 68 1.55 0.32 -4.03
C HIS A 68 1.97 -1.15 -4.10
N GLN A 69 2.99 -1.44 -4.90
CA GLN A 69 3.54 -2.80 -4.98
C GLN A 69 4.08 -3.27 -3.62
N GLY A 70 4.80 -2.40 -2.90
CA GLY A 70 5.28 -2.73 -1.55
C GLY A 70 4.15 -3.04 -0.57
N SER A 71 3.06 -2.27 -0.61
CA SER A 71 1.88 -2.53 0.23
C SER A 71 1.17 -3.85 -0.13
N ILE A 72 1.11 -4.20 -1.43
CA ILE A 72 0.57 -5.48 -1.90
C ILE A 72 1.43 -6.65 -1.40
N ASP A 73 2.75 -6.51 -1.45
CA ASP A 73 3.68 -7.57 -1.04
C ASP A 73 3.57 -7.84 0.47
N MET A 74 3.48 -6.78 1.29
CA MET A 74 3.20 -6.91 2.73
C MET A 74 1.83 -7.54 3.00
N SER A 75 0.79 -7.14 2.26
CA SER A 75 -0.56 -7.68 2.41
C SER A 75 -0.63 -9.17 2.06
N LYS A 76 0.08 -9.60 1.01
CA LYS A 76 0.21 -11.03 0.67
C LYS A 76 0.90 -11.82 1.78
N ARG A 77 1.93 -11.25 2.41
CA ARG A 77 2.59 -11.87 3.56
C ARG A 77 1.64 -12.00 4.75
N VAL A 78 0.83 -10.98 5.03
CA VAL A 78 -0.22 -11.04 6.06
C VAL A 78 -1.22 -12.17 5.75
N LEU A 79 -1.63 -12.34 4.49
CA LEU A 79 -2.53 -13.45 4.11
C LEU A 79 -1.92 -14.85 4.27
N GLN A 80 -0.60 -14.97 4.36
CA GLN A 80 0.08 -16.24 4.64
C GLN A 80 0.15 -16.52 6.15
N ASP A 81 0.46 -15.50 6.95
CA ASP A 81 0.80 -15.68 8.37
C ASP A 81 -0.38 -15.44 9.32
N ALA A 82 -1.28 -14.51 8.97
CA ALA A 82 -2.33 -14.06 9.89
C ALA A 82 -3.48 -15.04 10.00
N LYS A 83 -3.94 -15.25 11.24
CA LYS A 83 -5.07 -16.12 11.59
C LYS A 83 -6.38 -15.37 11.77
N ASP A 84 -6.32 -14.10 12.18
CA ASP A 84 -7.51 -13.29 12.40
C ASP A 84 -8.24 -13.04 11.05
N PRO A 85 -9.52 -13.41 10.92
CA PRO A 85 -10.28 -13.19 9.70
C PRO A 85 -10.45 -11.71 9.33
N GLU A 86 -10.48 -10.80 10.31
CA GLU A 86 -10.62 -9.36 10.07
C GLU A 86 -9.36 -8.77 9.43
N ILE A 87 -8.16 -9.06 9.98
CA ILE A 87 -6.90 -8.59 9.38
C ILE A 87 -6.68 -9.19 7.99
N ARG A 88 -7.08 -10.45 7.77
CA ARG A 88 -7.03 -11.07 6.44
C ARG A 88 -7.97 -10.38 5.45
N ARG A 89 -9.19 -10.04 5.88
CA ARG A 89 -10.14 -9.28 5.04
C ARG A 89 -9.58 -7.91 4.66
N MET A 90 -8.99 -7.20 5.63
CA MET A 90 -8.37 -5.89 5.36
C MET A 90 -7.18 -6.04 4.39
N ALA A 91 -6.31 -7.02 4.58
CA ALA A 91 -5.19 -7.28 3.67
C ALA A 91 -5.66 -7.59 2.22
N GLN A 92 -6.70 -8.41 2.05
CA GLN A 92 -7.27 -8.68 0.73
C GLN A 92 -7.84 -7.41 0.09
N LYS A 93 -8.57 -6.60 0.86
CA LYS A 93 -9.12 -5.32 0.40
C LYS A 93 -8.01 -4.35 -0.05
N THR A 94 -6.90 -4.29 0.68
CA THR A 94 -5.71 -3.50 0.30
C THR A 94 -5.13 -4.00 -1.03
N ILE A 95 -5.00 -5.32 -1.23
CA ILE A 95 -4.52 -5.90 -2.50
C ILE A 95 -5.40 -5.48 -3.66
N ASP A 96 -6.72 -5.66 -3.53
CA ASP A 96 -7.67 -5.38 -4.61
C ASP A 96 -7.68 -3.90 -5.00
N MET A 97 -7.70 -3.01 -3.99
CA MET A 97 -7.68 -1.56 -4.19
C MET A 97 -6.38 -1.12 -4.87
N GLN A 98 -5.23 -1.50 -4.33
CA GLN A 98 -3.94 -1.00 -4.82
C GLN A 98 -3.56 -1.63 -6.17
N THR A 99 -4.02 -2.84 -6.47
CA THR A 99 -3.88 -3.43 -7.81
C THR A 99 -4.63 -2.59 -8.85
N LYS A 100 -5.84 -2.13 -8.51
CA LYS A 100 -6.62 -1.25 -9.38
C LYS A 100 -5.95 0.11 -9.56
N GLU A 101 -5.41 0.70 -8.49
CA GLU A 101 -4.69 1.98 -8.54
C GLU A 101 -3.42 1.88 -9.41
N ILE A 102 -2.67 0.79 -9.32
CA ILE A 102 -1.51 0.52 -10.21
C ILE A 102 -1.96 0.52 -11.67
N ALA A 103 -3.03 -0.20 -12.02
CA ALA A 103 -3.53 -0.25 -13.40
C ALA A 103 -3.98 1.14 -13.89
N GLU A 104 -4.66 1.90 -13.03
CA GLU A 104 -5.07 3.28 -13.32
C GLU A 104 -3.84 4.19 -13.58
N LEU A 105 -2.78 4.09 -12.76
CA LEU A 105 -1.53 4.86 -12.92
C LEU A 105 -0.75 4.45 -14.16
N GLN A 106 -0.63 3.15 -14.44
CA GLN A 106 0.03 2.64 -15.64
C GLN A 106 -0.66 3.14 -16.91
N SER A 107 -2.00 3.18 -16.92
CA SER A 107 -2.77 3.76 -18.03
C SER A 107 -2.45 5.24 -18.26
N LYS A 108 -2.12 6.01 -17.21
CA LYS A 108 -1.70 7.42 -17.35
C LYS A 108 -0.27 7.59 -17.86
N LEU A 109 0.58 6.57 -17.78
CA LEU A 109 1.96 6.59 -18.26
C LEU A 109 2.09 6.16 -19.72
N GLY A 110 1.13 5.40 -20.25
CA GLY A 110 1.11 4.90 -21.63
C GLY A 110 0.29 5.73 -22.61
N GLY A 111 -0.20 6.91 -22.19
CA GLY A 111 -0.96 7.86 -23.01
C GLY A 111 -0.17 9.08 -23.42
#